data_AF-A0A2D0K6J2-F1
#
_entry.id   AF-A0A2D0K6J2-F1
#
_cell.length_a   1.000
_cell.length_b   1.000
_cell.length_c   1.000
_cell.angle_alpha   90.00
_cell.angle_beta   90.00
_cell.angle_gamma   90.00
#
_symmetry.space_group_name_H-M   'P 1'
#
loop_
_entity.id
_entity.type
_entity.pdbx_description
1 polymer ?
#
loop_
_entity_poly.entity_id
_entity_poly.type
_entity_poly.pdbx_seq_one_letter_code
_entity_poly.pdbx_strand_id
1 'polypeptide(L)' 'MSKYIVVYNGLDNNDGVLVSTQIAIDIDMTKNSAAQFLTILEDNALVHAQELDGNVTRVSVIGIYTLS' A
#
# COMPACT_ATOMS: atom_id res chain seq x y z
N MET A 1 5.25 17.26 -4.97
CA MET A 1 4.52 16.22 -4.22
C MET A 1 3.63 15.51 -5.20
N SER A 2 3.86 14.21 -5.37
CA SER A 2 3.08 13.37 -6.29
C SER A 2 2.12 12.53 -5.47
N LYS A 3 0.86 12.48 -5.91
CA LYS A 3 -0.17 11.69 -5.24
C LYS A 3 -0.34 10.36 -5.96
N TYR A 4 -0.38 9.28 -5.19
CA TYR A 4 -0.52 7.92 -5.69
C TYR A 4 -1.74 7.28 -5.06
N ILE A 5 -2.56 6.59 -5.87
CA ILE A 5 -3.55 5.63 -5.36
C ILE A 5 -2.94 4.25 -5.46
N VAL A 6 -2.81 3.58 -4.32
CA VAL A 6 -2.38 2.18 -4.25
C VAL A 6 -3.62 1.33 -4.04
N VAL A 7 -3.88 0.42 -4.96
CA VAL A 7 -4.93 -0.60 -4.85
C VAL A 7 -4.27 -1.92 -4.49
N TYR A 8 -4.74 -2.58 -3.44
CA TYR A 8 -4.07 -3.74 -2.88
C TYR A 8 -5.04 -4.67 -2.15
N ASN A 9 -4.58 -5.90 -1.94
CA ASN A 9 -5.22 -6.89 -1.08
C ASN A 9 -4.39 -7.08 0.20
N GLY A 10 -5.05 -7.01 1.35
CA GLY A 10 -4.50 -7.48 2.62
C GLY A 10 -4.77 -8.96 2.78
N LEU A 11 -3.71 -9.73 3.04
CA LEU A 11 -3.72 -11.18 3.09
C LEU A 11 -3.41 -11.67 4.50
N ASP A 12 -3.93 -12.84 4.84
CA ASP A 12 -3.54 -13.58 6.03
C ASP A 12 -2.26 -14.42 5.79
N ASN A 13 -1.86 -15.18 6.82
CA ASN A 13 -0.72 -16.08 6.76
C ASN A 13 -0.90 -17.28 5.81
N ASN A 14 -2.11 -17.52 5.30
CA ASN A 14 -2.45 -18.62 4.39
C ASN A 14 -2.78 -18.14 2.97
N ASP A 15 -2.42 -16.89 2.62
CA ASP A 15 -2.72 -16.26 1.31
C ASP A 15 -4.23 -16.01 1.07
N GLY A 16 -5.06 -16.06 2.12
CA GLY A 16 -6.46 -15.68 2.06
C GLY A 16 -6.61 -14.16 2.03
N VAL A 17 -7.38 -13.63 1.09
CA VAL A 17 -7.69 -12.18 1.02
C VAL A 17 -8.70 -11.84 2.11
N LEU A 18 -8.29 -11.00 3.06
CA LEU A 18 -9.15 -10.50 4.14
C LEU A 18 -9.79 -9.16 3.76
N VAL A 19 -9.00 -8.27 3.14
CA VAL A 19 -9.45 -6.95 2.72
C VAL A 19 -8.96 -6.65 1.29
N SER A 20 -9.82 -6.01 0.49
CA SER A 20 -9.49 -5.48 -0.83
C SER A 20 -9.86 -4.01 -0.83
N THR A 21 -8.87 -3.13 -0.92
CA THR A 21 -9.08 -1.70 -0.72
C THR A 21 -8.07 -0.86 -1.51
N GLN A 22 -8.14 0.44 -1.30
CA GLN A 22 -7.19 1.41 -1.84
C GLN A 22 -6.83 2.46 -0.79
N ILE A 23 -5.63 3.03 -0.93
CA ILE A 23 -5.17 4.18 -0.14
C ILE A 23 -4.59 5.25 -1.06
N ALA A 24 -4.86 6.51 -0.76
CA ALA A 24 -4.20 7.65 -1.40
C ALA A 24 -2.99 8.07 -0.55
N ILE A 25 -1.81 8.09 -1.16
CA ILE A 25 -0.53 8.43 -0.50
C ILE A 25 0.08 9.64 -1.22
N ASP A 26 0.50 10.65 -0.45
CA ASP A 26 1.28 11.76 -0.96
C ASP A 26 2.77 11.49 -0.69
N ILE A 27 3.56 11.36 -1.76
CA ILE A 27 4.99 11.06 -1.66
C ILE A 27 5.80 12.19 -2.29
N ASP A 28 6.72 12.73 -1.51
CA ASP A 28 7.73 13.66 -1.98
C ASP A 28 8.94 12.89 -2.54
N MET A 29 8.89 12.56 -3.84
CA MET A 29 9.97 11.85 -4.53
C MET A 29 11.27 12.65 -4.66
N THR A 30 11.28 13.96 -4.32
CA THR A 30 12.54 14.72 -4.26
C THR A 30 13.38 14.36 -3.03
N LYS A 31 12.75 13.73 -2.03
CA LYS A 31 13.37 13.32 -0.76
C LYS A 31 13.58 11.82 -0.62
N ASN A 32 13.12 11.04 -1.60
CA ASN A 32 13.13 9.58 -1.56
C ASN A 32 13.80 9.01 -2.80
N SER A 33 14.59 7.96 -2.62
CA SER A 33 15.13 7.18 -3.72
C SER A 33 14.04 6.33 -4.39
N ALA A 34 14.29 5.91 -5.63
CA ALA A 34 13.41 4.97 -6.32
C ALA A 34 13.26 3.64 -5.56
N ALA A 35 14.30 3.19 -4.83
CA ALA A 35 14.23 1.99 -4.01
C ALA A 35 13.27 2.17 -2.80
N GLN A 36 13.29 3.34 -2.17
CA GLN A 36 12.41 3.67 -1.05
C GLN A 36 10.95 3.82 -1.46
N PHE A 37 10.67 4.10 -2.73
CA PHE A 37 9.32 4.27 -3.23
C PHE A 37 8.44 3.05 -2.94
N LEU A 38 8.89 1.85 -3.31
CA LEU A 38 8.11 0.62 -3.12
C LEU A 38 7.89 0.31 -1.65
N THR A 39 8.92 0.46 -0.82
CA THR A 39 8.82 0.26 0.64
C THR A 39 7.80 1.21 1.26
N ILE A 40 7.78 2.49 0.87
CA ILE A 40 6.79 3.46 1.36
C ILE A 40 5.37 3.02 0.99
N LEU A 41 5.15 2.57 -0.25
CA LEU A 41 3.82 2.11 -0.68
C LEU A 41 3.38 0.87 0.09
N GLU A 42 4.27 -0.11 0.24
CA GLU A 42 3.99 -1.37 0.95
C GLU A 42 3.72 -1.13 2.43
N ASP A 43 4.54 -0.33 3.12
CA ASP A 43 4.37 -0.02 4.54
C ASP A 43 3.04 0.71 4.81
N ASN A 44 2.73 1.74 4.01
CA ASN A 44 1.47 2.48 4.18
C ASN A 44 0.26 1.61 3.85
N ALA A 45 0.32 0.79 2.80
CA ALA A 45 -0.74 -0.14 2.45
C ALA A 45 -0.94 -1.19 3.56
N LEU A 46 0.15 -1.73 4.13
CA LEU A 46 0.09 -2.71 5.20
C LEU A 46 -0.52 -2.13 6.48
N VAL A 47 -0.05 -0.95 6.91
CA VAL A 47 -0.60 -0.28 8.10
C VAL A 47 -2.10 -0.03 7.92
N HIS A 48 -2.52 0.53 6.79
CA HIS A 48 -3.94 0.76 6.54
C HIS A 48 -4.75 -0.54 6.42
N ALA A 49 -4.18 -1.60 5.85
CA ALA A 49 -4.83 -2.91 5.84
C ALA A 49 -5.05 -3.46 7.25
N GLN A 50 -4.06 -3.32 8.14
CA GLN A 50 -4.12 -3.75 9.53
C GLN A 50 -5.08 -2.92 10.38
N GLU A 51 -5.28 -1.64 10.05
CA GLU A 51 -6.30 -0.80 10.66
C GLU A 51 -7.73 -1.25 10.28
N LEU A 52 -7.91 -1.79 9.07
CA LEU A 52 -9.19 -2.34 8.62
C LEU A 52 -9.44 -3.75 9.17
N ASP A 53 -8.41 -4.60 9.20
CA ASP A 53 -8.44 -5.93 9.81
C ASP A 53 -7.07 -6.31 10.40
N GLY A 54 -7.00 -6.43 11.73
CA GLY A 54 -5.78 -6.74 12.47
C GLY A 54 -5.20 -8.14 12.22
N ASN A 55 -5.89 -9.01 11.48
CA ASN A 55 -5.38 -10.31 11.07
C ASN A 55 -4.55 -10.26 9.78
N VAL A 56 -4.48 -9.11 9.11
CA VAL A 56 -3.63 -8.93 7.91
C VAL A 56 -2.16 -9.00 8.29
N THR A 57 -1.41 -9.86 7.60
CA THR A 57 0.03 -10.06 7.85
C THR A 57 0.92 -9.60 6.70
N ARG A 58 0.35 -9.43 5.50
CA ARG A 58 1.05 -8.90 4.33
C ARG A 58 0.06 -8.26 3.36
N VAL A 59 0.59 -7.46 2.44
CA VAL A 59 -0.18 -6.90 1.32
C VAL A 59 0.36 -7.41 -0.01
N SER A 60 -0.53 -7.55 -0.99
CA SER A 60 -0.18 -7.72 -2.39
C SER A 60 -0.71 -6.52 -3.16
N VAL A 61 0.19 -5.82 -3.85
CA VAL A 61 -0.14 -4.62 -4.62
C VAL A 61 -0.67 -5.02 -6.00
N ILE A 62 -1.89 -4.59 -6.32
CA ILE A 62 -2.60 -4.95 -7.56
C ILE A 62 -2.64 -3.77 -8.53
N GLY A 63 -2.39 -2.54 -8.07
CA GLY A 63 -2.20 -1.39 -8.96
C GLY A 63 -1.69 -0.14 -8.25
N ILE A 64 -0.94 0.68 -8.99
CA ILE A 64 -0.45 2.00 -8.55
C ILE A 64 -0.85 3.02 -9.63
N TYR A 65 -1.62 4.02 -9.25
CA TYR A 65 -2.08 5.08 -10.14
C TYR A 65 -1.54 6.42 -9.69
N THR A 66 -0.94 7.19 -10.60
CA THR A 66 -0.58 8.59 -10.33
C THR A 66 -1.81 9.47 -10.51
N LEU A 67 -2.10 10.31 -9.52
CA LEU A 67 -3.08 11.38 -9.65
C LEU A 67 -2.36 12.62 -10.22
N SER A 68 -2.72 12.99 -11.44
CA SER A 68 -2.29 14.21 -12.13
C SER A 68 -3.12 15.41 -11.73
#